data_AF-A0A3D5DHU0-F1
#
_entry.id   AF-A0A3D5DHU0-F1
#
_cell.length_a   1.000
_cell.length_b   1.000
_cell.length_c   1.000
_cell.angle_alpha   90.00
_cell.angle_beta   90.00
_cell.angle_gamma   90.00
#
_symmetry.space_group_name_H-M   'P 1'
#
loop_
_entity.id
_entity.type
_entity.pdbx_description
1 polymer ?
#
loop_
_entity_poly.entity_id
_entity_poly.type
_entity_poly.pdbx_seq_one_letter_code
_entity_poly.pdbx_strand_id
1 'polypeptide(L)' 'MLDTAKRFLNEVVEIGLLLIAVAVILQVIFGAAVPFVGGDVVANLLGIVTTLGDGGLVGLIAVAIILYLINKN' A
#
# COMPACT_ATOMS: atom_id res chain seq x y z
N MET A 1 28.81 3.73 -11.35
CA MET A 1 27.82 3.04 -12.23
C MET A 1 26.61 2.55 -11.42
N LEU A 2 26.81 1.80 -10.33
CA LEU A 2 25.73 1.33 -9.47
C LEU A 2 24.92 2.48 -8.83
N ASP A 3 25.59 3.56 -8.42
CA ASP A 3 24.92 4.75 -7.85
C ASP A 3 24.07 5.50 -8.87
N THR A 4 24.52 5.55 -10.12
CA THR A 4 23.76 6.14 -11.23
C THR A 4 22.49 5.33 -11.51
N ALA A 5 22.59 4.00 -11.51
CA ALA A 5 21.44 3.12 -11.69
C ALA A 5 20.46 3.25 -10.52
N LYS A 6 20.95 3.28 -9.27
CA LYS A 6 20.12 3.52 -8.08
C LYS A 6 19.38 4.86 -8.16
N ARG A 7 20.08 5.93 -8.54
CA ARG A 7 19.46 7.26 -8.68
C ARG A 7 18.36 7.26 -9.74
N PHE A 8 18.62 6.67 -10.91
CA PHE A 8 17.62 6.55 -11.97
C PHE A 8 16.38 5.77 -11.50
N LEU A 9 16.56 4.63 -10.82
CA LEU A 9 15.44 3.85 -10.30
C LEU A 9 14.63 4.64 -9.26
N ASN A 10 15.29 5.39 -8.38
CA ASN A 10 14.60 6.24 -7.42
C ASN A 10 13.75 7.31 -8.12
N GLU A 11 14.30 7.99 -9.14
CA GLU A 11 13.56 8.99 -9.91
C GLU A 11 12.35 8.37 -10.63
N VAL A 12 12.51 7.18 -11.21
CA VAL A 12 11.40 6.45 -11.85
C VAL A 12 10.33 6.06 -10.84
N VAL A 13 10.72 5.58 -9.66
CA VAL A 13 9.78 5.23 -8.57
C VAL A 13 9.04 6.48 -8.09
N GLU A 14 9.73 7.60 -7.90
CA GLU A 14 9.11 8.86 -7.50
C GLU A 14 8.06 9.33 -8.49
N ILE A 15 8.39 9.31 -9.79
CA ILE A 15 7.43 9.63 -10.86
C ILE A 15 6.26 8.63 -10.85
N GLY A 16 6.53 7.33 -10.72
CA GLY A 16 5.50 6.31 -10.64
C GLY A 16 4.53 6.50 -9.47
N LEU A 17 5.04 6.86 -8.29
CA LEU A 17 4.24 7.16 -7.11
C LEU A 17 3.35 8.39 -7.31
N LEU A 18 3.88 9.45 -7.91
CA LEU A 18 3.10 10.64 -8.27
C LEU A 18 1.96 10.29 -9.26
N LEU A 19 2.24 9.45 -10.25
CA LEU A 19 1.23 8.99 -11.20
C LEU A 19 0.14 8.15 -10.53
N ILE A 20 0.49 7.26 -9.61
CA ILE A 20 -0.48 6.48 -8.82
C ILE A 20 -1.36 7.43 -8.00
N ALA A 21 -0.78 8.44 -7.34
CA ALA A 21 -1.54 9.39 -6.54
C ALA A 21 -2.58 10.16 -7.39
N VAL A 22 -2.19 10.62 -8.58
CA VAL A 22 -3.12 11.26 -9.53
C VAL A 22 -4.21 10.30 -9.98
N ALA A 23 -3.86 9.06 -10.28
CA ALA A 23 -4.82 8.02 -10.69
C ALA A 23 -5.89 7.78 -9.62
N VAL A 24 -5.48 7.66 -8.35
CA VAL A 24 -6.38 7.46 -7.21
C VAL A 24 -7.35 8.64 -7.08
N ILE A 25 -6.85 9.88 -7.15
CA ILE A 25 -7.69 11.08 -7.04
C ILE A 25 -8.75 11.10 -8.15
N LEU A 26 -8.33 10.90 -9.40
CA LEU A 26 -9.25 10.93 -10.54
C LEU A 26 -10.29 9.80 -10.45
N GLN A 27 -9.87 8.60 -10.07
CA GLN A 27 -10.75 7.47 -9.95
C GLN A 27 -11.79 7.65 -8.83
N VAL A 28 -11.41 8.26 -7.70
CA VAL A 28 -12.33 8.59 -6.61
C VAL A 28 -13.35 9.64 -7.05
N ILE A 29 -12.92 10.65 -7.82
CA ILE A 29 -13.82 11.72 -8.32
C ILE A 29 -14.83 11.17 -9.33
N PHE A 30 -14.36 10.37 -10.30
CA PHE A 30 -15.19 9.92 -11.43
C PHE A 30 -15.86 8.56 -11.20
N GLY A 31 -15.44 7.79 -10.20
CA GLY A 31 -16.01 6.48 -9.86
C GLY A 31 -15.76 5.39 -10.89
N ALA A 32 -14.85 5.61 -11.86
CA ALA A 32 -14.55 4.68 -12.93
C ALA A 32 -13.05 4.61 -13.21
N ALA A 33 -12.59 3.51 -13.80
CA ALA A 33 -11.19 3.31 -14.16
C ALA A 33 -10.67 4.44 -15.05
N VAL A 34 -9.47 4.93 -14.73
CA VAL A 34 -8.86 6.07 -15.42
C VAL A 34 -8.25 5.60 -16.76
N PRO A 35 -8.65 6.15 -17.92
CA PRO A 35 -8.30 5.59 -19.24
C PRO A 35 -6.80 5.49 -19.54
N PHE A 36 -5.97 6.39 -18.98
CA PHE A 36 -4.55 6.47 -19.28
C PHE A 36 -3.65 5.66 -18.33
N VAL A 37 -4.20 5.18 -17.20
CA VAL A 37 -3.43 4.40 -16.19
C VAL A 37 -3.64 2.90 -16.37
N GLY A 38 -4.79 2.51 -16.95
CA GLY A 38 -5.15 1.12 -17.20
C GLY A 38 -5.56 0.40 -15.92
N GLY A 39 -6.79 -0.09 -15.88
CA GLY A 39 -7.32 -0.87 -14.75
C GLY A 39 -7.80 -0.03 -13.56
N ASP A 40 -8.16 -0.75 -12.50
CA ASP A 40 -8.75 -0.19 -11.28
C ASP A 40 -7.67 -0.03 -10.20
N VAL A 41 -7.09 1.16 -10.09
CA VAL A 41 -5.97 1.44 -9.19
C VAL A 41 -6.43 1.39 -7.73
N VAL A 42 -7.61 1.93 -7.45
CA VAL A 42 -8.18 1.94 -6.10
C VAL A 42 -8.45 0.51 -5.61
N ALA A 43 -9.07 -0.35 -6.43
CA ALA A 43 -9.33 -1.74 -6.07
C ALA A 43 -8.03 -2.54 -5.87
N ASN A 44 -7.02 -2.32 -6.71
CA ASN A 44 -5.71 -2.96 -6.54
C ASN A 44 -5.05 -2.56 -5.21
N LEU A 45 -5.06 -1.27 -4.87
CA LEU A 45 -4.52 -0.78 -3.59
C LEU A 45 -5.30 -1.34 -2.40
N LEU A 46 -6.64 -1.32 -2.46
CA LEU A 46 -7.47 -1.88 -1.41
C LEU A 46 -7.23 -3.38 -1.23
N GLY A 47 -7.08 -4.15 -2.32
CA GLY A 47 -6.75 -5.58 -2.23
C GLY A 47 -5.44 -5.86 -1.50
N ILE A 48 -4.40 -5.04 -1.75
CA ILE A 48 -3.13 -5.12 -1.02
C ILE A 48 -3.34 -4.80 0.47
N VAL A 49 -4.01 -3.69 0.77
CA VAL A 49 -4.28 -3.26 2.16
C VAL A 49 -5.10 -4.30 2.91
N THR A 50 -6.12 -4.89 2.28
CA THR A 50 -6.92 -5.97 2.86
C THR A 50 -6.06 -7.20 3.15
N THR A 51 -5.20 -7.61 2.22
CA THR A 51 -4.29 -8.74 2.42
C THR A 51 -3.33 -8.50 3.60
N LEU A 52 -2.84 -7.26 3.77
CA LEU A 52 -2.02 -6.87 4.91
C LEU A 52 -2.84 -6.78 6.22
N GLY A 53 -4.10 -6.33 6.13
CA GLY A 53 -5.01 -6.16 7.27
C GLY A 53 -5.59 -7.47 7.82
N ASP A 54 -5.80 -8.47 6.99
CA ASP A 54 -6.30 -9.79 7.39
C ASP A 54 -5.35 -10.48 8.40
N GLY A 55 -4.04 -10.25 8.30
CA GLY A 55 -3.07 -10.68 9.31
C GLY A 55 -2.98 -9.76 10.55
N GLY A 56 -3.48 -8.53 10.46
CA GLY A 56 -3.37 -7.51 11.50
C GLY A 56 -4.16 -7.84 12.77
N LEU A 57 -5.35 -8.44 12.63
CA LEU A 57 -6.15 -8.90 13.76
C LEU A 57 -5.43 -10.02 14.54
N VAL A 58 -4.81 -10.97 13.81
CA VAL A 58 -4.03 -12.06 14.42
C VAL A 58 -2.81 -11.51 15.16
N GLY A 59 -2.14 -10.50 14.61
CA GLY A 59 -1.05 -9.79 15.28
C GLY A 59 -1.48 -9.08 16.57
N LEU A 60 -2.61 -8.37 16.53
CA LEU A 60 -3.21 -7.74 17.72
C LEU A 60 -3.58 -8.76 18.80
N ILE A 61 -4.15 -9.91 18.40
CA ILE A 61 -4.44 -11.03 19.31
C ILE A 61 -3.16 -11.58 19.94
N ALA A 62 -2.09 -11.77 19.15
CA ALA A 62 -0.80 -12.25 19.65
C ALA A 62 -0.19 -11.29 20.69
N VAL A 63 -0.24 -9.98 20.43
CA VAL A 63 0.21 -8.95 21.39
C VAL A 63 -0.64 -8.99 22.68
N ALA A 64 -1.96 -9.10 22.56
CA ALA A 64 -2.85 -9.19 23.72
C ALA A 64 -2.53 -10.42 24.61
N ILE A 65 -2.25 -11.57 23.99
CA ILE A 65 -1.84 -12.80 24.71
C ILE A 65 -0.50 -12.59 25.43
N ILE A 66 0.48 -11.98 24.78
CA ILE A 66 1.79 -11.70 25.38
C ILE A 66 1.64 -10.78 26.61
N LEU A 67 0.87 -9.69 26.47
CA LEU A 67 0.61 -8.77 27.58
C LEU A 67 -0.15 -9.44 28.74
N TYR A 68 -1.11 -10.31 28.43
CA TYR A 68 -1.83 -11.08 29.43
C TYR A 68 -0.89 -12.01 30.21
N LEU A 69 0.01 -12.71 29.52
CA LEU A 69 0.97 -13.62 30.16
C LEU A 69 1.98 -12.85 31.03
N ILE A 70 2.41 -11.67 30.60
CA ILE A 70 3.31 -10.80 31.39
C ILE A 70 2.61 -10.33 32.68
N ASN A 71 1.35 -9.91 32.61
CA ASN A 71 0.59 -9.38 33.75
C ASN A 71 0.00 -10.47 34.66
N LYS A 72 0.11 -11.76 34.31
CA LYS A 72 -0.42 -12.87 35.10
C LYS A 72 0.51 -13.30 36.24
N ASN A 73 1.73 -12.78 36.27
CA ASN A 73 2.68 -12.85 37.38
C ASN A 73 2.82 -11.49 38.07
#